data_AF-A0A2V6PPK9-F1
#
_entry.id   AF-A0A2V6PPK9-F1
#
_cell.length_a   1.000
_cell.length_b   1.000
_cell.length_c   1.000
_cell.angle_alpha   90.00
_cell.angle_beta   90.00
_cell.angle_gamma   90.00
#
_symmetry.space_group_name_H-M   'P 1'
#
loop_
_entity.id
_entity.type
_entity.pdbx_description
1 polymer ?
#
loop_
_entity_poly.entity_id
_entity_poly.type
_entity_poly.pdbx_seq_one_letter_code
_entity_poly.pdbx_strand_id
1 'polypeptide(L)'
;MDQVLHGTNYQALINPQTDDEKERAGILREKYKLDPVHMNEVDDEYGPLEWRLPEAHTIYWATLGLKRAKKEQQITLRREIYQPLQLAFQRGRLTEITVGTNKQYQVGPNLAMIPRANKAYERMMAEDPEFRDNIATAHRNFMKDAVYFLYTHNRRSEAEQWMKYLIAKYPDATAYDARNPSKPPQKIADLTVDDYCVARVTEDISETSRTRVQQAVEGFLINSYYSLAIGEDDEGTANALFAEKIWARYQKETEKQKGRIGLPPLDEMKREALRLFEQNYPPLLMNQLRTRLGLPAPAGVTTNAPAANAPSGAAISQSGQAATKK
;
A
#
# COMPACT_ATOMS: atom_id res chain seq x y z
N MET A 1 -10.63 18.36 -2.98
CA MET A 1 -10.29 17.87 -1.63
C MET A 1 -8.78 17.95 -1.40
N ASP A 2 -7.92 17.53 -2.34
CA ASP A 2 -6.45 17.68 -2.24
C ASP A 2 -5.98 19.11 -1.88
N GLN A 3 -6.46 20.11 -2.62
CA GLN A 3 -6.15 21.53 -2.38
C GLN A 3 -6.69 22.03 -1.03
N VAL A 4 -7.69 21.35 -0.47
CA VAL A 4 -8.37 21.76 0.77
C VAL A 4 -7.67 21.17 2.00
N LEU A 5 -7.11 19.96 1.90
CA LEU A 5 -6.53 19.21 3.01
C LEU A 5 -5.00 19.05 2.93
N HIS A 6 -4.30 19.84 2.10
CA HIS A 6 -2.85 19.72 1.93
C HIS A 6 -2.11 19.75 3.28
N GLY A 7 -1.59 18.60 3.73
CA GLY A 7 -0.86 18.43 4.99
C GLY A 7 -1.70 18.56 6.28
N THR A 8 -2.99 18.21 6.24
CA THR A 8 -4.07 18.56 7.19
C THR A 8 -3.65 18.92 8.63
N ASN A 9 -3.40 20.21 8.85
CA ASN A 9 -3.44 20.82 10.17
C ASN A 9 -4.89 21.23 10.47
N TYR A 10 -5.63 20.37 11.19
CA TYR A 10 -7.02 20.66 11.55
C TYR A 10 -7.19 22.01 12.26
N GLN A 11 -6.19 22.46 13.02
CA GLN A 11 -6.26 23.72 13.75
C GLN A 11 -6.46 24.92 12.81
N ALA A 12 -5.82 24.91 11.64
CA ALA A 12 -5.95 25.95 10.63
C ALA A 12 -7.34 25.98 9.98
N LEU A 13 -8.02 24.83 9.90
CA LEU A 13 -9.37 24.73 9.32
C LEU A 13 -10.47 25.00 10.35
N ILE A 14 -10.21 24.66 11.63
CA ILE A 14 -11.10 24.96 12.76
C ILE A 14 -11.06 26.45 13.07
N ASN A 15 -9.86 27.05 13.16
CA ASN A 15 -9.63 28.45 13.53
C ASN A 15 -8.80 29.19 12.46
N PRO A 16 -9.36 29.43 11.26
CA PRO A 16 -8.60 30.00 10.14
C PRO A 16 -8.15 31.44 10.42
N GLN A 17 -6.87 31.72 10.23
CA GLN A 17 -6.26 33.04 10.44
C GLN A 17 -6.02 33.76 9.11
N THR A 18 -5.55 33.04 8.10
CA THR A 18 -5.25 33.59 6.76
C THR A 18 -6.45 33.49 5.82
N ASP A 19 -6.41 34.24 4.72
CA ASP A 19 -7.50 34.21 3.73
C ASP A 19 -7.58 32.87 2.99
N ASP A 20 -6.43 32.21 2.73
CA ASP A 20 -6.38 30.83 2.21
C ASP A 20 -7.06 29.84 3.16
N GLU A 21 -6.75 29.91 4.46
CA GLU A 21 -7.36 29.04 5.46
C GLU A 21 -8.88 29.26 5.56
N LYS A 22 -9.33 30.52 5.51
CA LYS A 22 -10.76 30.87 5.52
C LYS A 22 -11.46 30.33 4.29
N GLU A 23 -10.86 30.47 3.11
CA GLU A 23 -11.41 29.94 1.85
C GLU A 23 -11.52 28.41 1.91
N ARG A 24 -10.45 27.72 2.31
CA ARG A 24 -10.44 26.25 2.44
C ARG A 24 -11.46 25.75 3.45
N ALA A 25 -11.55 26.41 4.61
CA ALA A 25 -12.53 26.08 5.64
C ALA A 25 -13.97 26.37 5.17
N GLY A 26 -14.17 27.42 4.37
CA GLY A 26 -15.43 27.72 3.68
C GLY A 26 -15.82 26.61 2.70
N ILE A 27 -14.89 26.16 1.86
CA ILE A 27 -15.10 25.06 0.92
C ILE A 27 -15.52 23.77 1.64
N LEU A 28 -14.86 23.42 2.76
CA LEU A 28 -15.25 22.24 3.56
C LEU A 28 -16.69 22.33 4.04
N ARG A 29 -17.06 23.45 4.66
CA ARG A 29 -18.39 23.61 5.27
C ARG A 29 -19.49 23.81 4.23
N GLU A 30 -19.24 24.59 3.20
CA GLU A 30 -20.27 25.02 2.25
C GLU A 30 -20.44 24.03 1.09
N LYS A 31 -19.34 23.49 0.55
CA LYS A 31 -19.38 22.56 -0.59
C LYS A 31 -19.43 21.11 -0.13
N TYR A 32 -18.51 20.71 0.75
CA TYR A 32 -18.42 19.31 1.20
C TYR A 32 -19.35 18.98 2.38
N LYS A 33 -19.91 20.00 3.05
CA LYS A 33 -20.74 19.86 4.26
C LYS A 33 -20.01 19.15 5.41
N LEU A 34 -18.69 19.29 5.44
CA LEU A 34 -17.82 18.74 6.47
C LEU A 34 -17.42 19.83 7.45
N ASP A 35 -17.62 19.57 8.74
CA ASP A 35 -17.15 20.42 9.82
C ASP A 35 -15.75 19.96 10.26
N PRO A 36 -14.71 20.80 10.14
CA PRO A 36 -13.35 20.45 10.54
C PRO A 36 -13.20 19.97 11.99
N VAL A 37 -14.04 20.45 12.92
CA VAL A 37 -14.03 19.97 14.31
C VAL A 37 -14.44 18.50 14.35
N HIS A 38 -15.54 18.17 13.68
CA HIS A 38 -16.02 16.79 13.65
C HIS A 38 -15.10 15.87 12.82
N MET A 39 -14.49 16.36 11.75
CA MET A 39 -13.46 15.61 11.02
C MET A 39 -12.29 15.22 11.93
N ASN A 40 -11.79 16.16 12.75
CA ASN A 40 -10.71 15.88 13.69
C ASN A 40 -11.12 14.81 14.73
N GLU A 41 -12.31 14.92 15.31
CA GLU A 41 -12.83 13.90 16.25
C GLU A 41 -12.95 12.50 15.59
N VAL A 42 -13.36 12.45 14.32
CA VAL A 42 -13.46 11.20 13.56
C VAL A 42 -12.08 10.60 13.32
N ASP A 43 -11.08 11.41 12.99
CA ASP A 43 -9.70 10.95 12.84
C ASP A 43 -9.07 10.51 14.17
N ASP A 44 -9.40 11.20 15.27
CA ASP A 44 -8.96 10.83 16.61
C ASP A 44 -9.48 9.45 17.03
N GLU A 45 -10.69 9.09 16.62
CA GLU A 45 -11.31 7.81 16.95
C GLU A 45 -11.01 6.69 15.94
N TYR A 46 -11.02 6.98 14.63
CA TYR A 46 -10.96 5.97 13.56
C TYR A 46 -9.79 6.13 12.58
N GLY A 47 -9.07 7.26 12.63
CA GLY A 47 -8.10 7.63 11.61
C GLY A 47 -6.63 7.23 11.83
N PRO A 48 -5.70 7.84 11.09
CA PRO A 48 -5.95 8.91 10.11
C PRO A 48 -6.73 8.37 8.90
N LEU A 49 -7.80 9.04 8.47
CA LEU A 49 -8.59 8.66 7.31
C LEU A 49 -8.15 9.40 6.04
N GLU A 50 -8.32 8.75 4.91
CA GLU A 50 -8.13 9.37 3.60
C GLU A 50 -9.42 10.09 3.18
N TRP A 51 -9.54 11.36 3.53
CA TRP A 51 -10.72 12.18 3.31
C TRP A 51 -11.04 12.47 1.84
N ARG A 52 -10.16 12.10 0.91
CA ARG A 52 -10.42 12.11 -0.53
C ARG A 52 -11.26 10.92 -0.98
N LEU A 53 -11.34 9.87 -0.16
CA LEU A 53 -12.03 8.62 -0.46
C LEU A 53 -13.40 8.53 0.24
N PRO A 54 -14.38 7.84 -0.35
CA PRO A 54 -15.76 7.82 0.15
C PRO A 54 -15.89 7.20 1.55
N GLU A 55 -15.01 6.29 1.94
CA GLU A 55 -15.04 5.61 3.25
C GLU A 55 -14.98 6.61 4.41
N ALA A 56 -14.13 7.63 4.29
CA ALA A 56 -14.01 8.66 5.32
C ALA A 56 -15.31 9.45 5.50
N HIS A 57 -16.03 9.70 4.40
CA HIS A 57 -17.30 10.41 4.41
C HIS A 57 -18.41 9.55 5.01
N THR A 58 -18.44 8.25 4.69
CA THR A 58 -19.41 7.34 5.32
C THR A 58 -19.22 7.27 6.83
N ILE A 59 -17.98 7.14 7.32
CA ILE A 59 -17.66 7.13 8.75
C ILE A 59 -18.05 8.48 9.39
N TYR A 60 -17.74 9.60 8.74
CA TYR A 60 -18.13 10.93 9.21
C TYR A 60 -19.66 11.07 9.39
N TRP A 61 -20.45 10.71 8.38
CA TRP A 61 -21.90 10.86 8.47
C TRP A 61 -22.53 9.88 9.46
N ALA A 62 -22.02 8.66 9.56
CA ALA A 62 -22.48 7.69 10.54
C ALA A 62 -22.19 8.15 11.97
N THR A 63 -20.99 8.68 12.24
CA THR A 63 -20.62 9.21 13.56
C THR A 63 -21.39 10.48 13.93
N LEU A 64 -21.65 11.38 12.98
CA LEU A 64 -22.54 12.51 13.19
C LEU A 64 -23.98 12.04 13.50
N GLY A 65 -24.43 11.01 12.81
CA GLY A 65 -25.70 10.33 13.08
C GLY A 65 -25.76 9.78 14.51
N LEU A 66 -24.69 9.13 14.98
CA LEU A 66 -24.60 8.58 16.35
C LEU A 66 -24.78 9.65 17.42
N LYS A 67 -24.27 10.88 17.20
CA LYS A 67 -24.44 12.01 18.13
C LYS A 67 -25.90 12.49 18.24
N ARG A 68 -26.72 12.24 17.23
CA ARG A 68 -28.10 12.75 17.12
C ARG A 68 -29.16 11.67 17.30
N ALA A 69 -28.79 10.42 17.07
CA ALA A 69 -29.69 9.28 17.11
C ALA A 69 -30.05 8.88 18.55
N LYS A 70 -31.29 8.41 18.74
CA LYS A 70 -31.71 7.77 19.99
C LYS A 70 -30.92 6.48 20.19
N LYS A 71 -30.76 6.04 21.44
CA LYS A 71 -29.91 4.89 21.80
C LYS A 71 -30.25 3.62 21.00
N GLU A 72 -31.53 3.40 20.71
CA GLU A 72 -32.03 2.24 19.97
C GLU A 72 -31.63 2.27 18.49
N GLN A 73 -31.43 3.46 17.91
CA GLN A 73 -31.01 3.65 16.52
C GLN A 73 -29.48 3.63 16.36
N GLN A 74 -28.73 3.78 17.46
CA GLN A 74 -27.27 3.81 17.41
C GLN A 74 -26.67 2.45 17.04
N ILE A 75 -27.35 1.33 17.33
CA ILE A 75 -26.85 -0.01 16.99
C ILE A 75 -26.70 -0.15 15.47
N THR A 76 -27.71 0.23 14.70
CA THR A 76 -27.66 0.21 13.23
C THR A 76 -26.53 1.11 12.71
N LEU A 77 -26.43 2.34 13.23
CA LEU A 77 -25.39 3.30 12.80
C LEU A 77 -23.96 2.83 13.12
N ARG A 78 -23.74 2.12 14.23
CA ARG A 78 -22.43 1.52 14.54
C ARG A 78 -22.04 0.46 13.51
N ARG A 79 -23.01 -0.33 13.03
CA ARG A 79 -22.77 -1.34 11.98
C ARG A 79 -22.43 -0.70 10.62
N GLU A 80 -22.99 0.46 10.32
CA GLU A 80 -22.66 1.23 9.11
C GLU A 80 -21.24 1.82 9.11
N ILE A 81 -20.58 1.93 10.28
CA ILE A 81 -19.16 2.32 10.38
C ILE A 81 -18.22 1.16 10.04
N TYR A 82 -18.69 -0.07 10.25
CA TYR A 82 -17.85 -1.26 10.23
C TYR A 82 -17.21 -1.55 8.86
N GLN A 83 -18.06 -1.68 7.85
CA GLN A 83 -17.65 -1.97 6.49
C GLN A 83 -16.73 -0.88 5.90
N PRO A 84 -17.05 0.43 6.01
CA PRO A 84 -16.15 1.46 5.51
C PRO A 84 -14.86 1.55 6.32
N LEU A 85 -14.83 1.18 7.61
CA LEU A 85 -13.59 1.12 8.37
C LEU A 85 -12.64 0.03 7.84
N GLN A 86 -13.18 -1.15 7.51
CA GLN A 86 -12.39 -2.21 6.88
C GLN A 86 -11.85 -1.77 5.50
N LEU A 87 -12.68 -1.12 4.69
CA LEU A 87 -12.26 -0.59 3.38
C LEU A 87 -11.25 0.56 3.53
N ALA A 88 -11.41 1.44 4.50
CA ALA A 88 -10.44 2.48 4.80
C ALA A 88 -9.08 1.89 5.18
N PHE A 89 -9.06 0.74 5.85
CA PHE A 89 -7.80 0.02 6.09
C PHE A 89 -7.24 -0.58 4.79
N GLN A 90 -8.05 -1.29 4.00
CA GLN A 90 -7.57 -2.03 2.83
C GLN A 90 -7.18 -1.13 1.65
N ARG A 91 -7.85 0.01 1.49
CA ARG A 91 -7.71 0.92 0.34
C ARG A 91 -7.77 2.40 0.70
N GLY A 92 -7.52 2.78 1.96
CA GLY A 92 -7.58 4.17 2.42
C GLY A 92 -6.25 4.93 2.36
N ARG A 93 -5.36 4.60 1.42
CA ARG A 93 -4.20 5.41 1.04
C ARG A 93 -4.33 5.74 -0.44
N LEU A 94 -4.37 7.03 -0.80
CA LEU A 94 -4.43 7.45 -2.21
C LEU A 94 -3.07 8.00 -2.67
N THR A 95 -2.41 7.27 -3.56
CA THR A 95 -1.13 7.65 -4.17
C THR A 95 -1.38 8.23 -5.56
N GLU A 96 -0.84 9.43 -5.81
CA GLU A 96 -0.78 10.00 -7.16
C GLU A 96 0.48 9.50 -7.87
N ILE A 97 0.29 8.81 -8.99
CA ILE A 97 1.34 8.28 -9.83
C ILE A 97 1.43 9.16 -11.07
N THR A 98 2.58 9.79 -11.28
CA THR A 98 2.84 10.62 -12.46
C THR A 98 3.69 9.85 -13.47
N VAL A 99 3.12 9.59 -14.65
CA VAL A 99 3.80 8.96 -15.79
C VAL A 99 3.79 9.95 -16.96
N GLY A 100 4.88 10.71 -17.09
CA GLY A 100 4.97 11.79 -18.08
C GLY A 100 4.00 12.91 -17.75
N THR A 101 3.10 13.23 -18.68
CA THR A 101 2.02 14.22 -18.46
C THR A 101 0.76 13.61 -17.86
N ASN A 102 0.68 12.28 -17.75
CA ASN A 102 -0.50 11.59 -17.25
C ASN A 102 -0.41 11.43 -15.73
N LYS A 103 -1.48 11.79 -15.04
CA LYS A 103 -1.69 11.50 -13.62
C LYS A 103 -2.63 10.32 -13.48
N GLN A 104 -2.23 9.33 -12.71
CA GLN A 104 -3.05 8.21 -12.31
C GLN A 104 -3.15 8.17 -10.79
N TYR A 105 -4.23 7.62 -10.28
CA TYR A 105 -4.42 7.44 -8.85
C TYR A 105 -4.51 5.96 -8.55
N GLN A 106 -3.77 5.52 -7.54
CA GLN A 106 -3.85 4.18 -7.01
C GLN A 106 -4.26 4.25 -5.55
N VAL A 107 -5.10 3.30 -5.16
CA VAL A 107 -5.43 3.07 -3.75
C VAL A 107 -4.58 1.93 -3.20
N GLY A 108 -4.12 2.10 -1.96
CA GLY A 108 -3.37 1.10 -1.20
C GLY A 108 -3.83 1.05 0.26
N PRO A 109 -3.25 0.14 1.06
CA PRO A 109 -3.65 -0.01 2.45
C PRO A 109 -3.20 1.18 3.30
N ASN A 110 -4.06 1.60 4.23
CA ASN A 110 -3.76 2.60 5.24
C ASN A 110 -3.23 1.91 6.51
N LEU A 111 -1.94 1.64 6.51
CA LEU A 111 -1.31 0.92 7.61
C LEU A 111 -1.20 1.76 8.89
N ALA A 112 -1.31 3.10 8.80
CA ALA A 112 -1.24 3.99 9.96
C ALA A 112 -2.49 3.90 10.85
N MET A 113 -3.64 3.48 10.31
CA MET A 113 -4.89 3.43 11.07
C MET A 113 -5.07 2.14 11.88
N ILE A 114 -4.17 1.14 11.75
CA ILE A 114 -4.31 -0.17 12.39
C ILE A 114 -4.60 -0.07 13.90
N PRO A 115 -3.89 0.76 14.70
CA PRO A 115 -4.18 0.90 16.13
C PRO A 115 -5.61 1.37 16.43
N ARG A 116 -6.11 2.36 15.68
CA ARG A 116 -7.44 2.93 15.89
C ARG A 116 -8.54 2.00 15.38
N ALA A 117 -8.33 1.39 14.22
CA ALA A 117 -9.23 0.38 13.71
C ALA A 117 -9.36 -0.79 14.70
N ASN A 118 -8.24 -1.31 15.24
CA ASN A 118 -8.26 -2.32 16.31
C ASN A 118 -9.12 -1.90 17.50
N LYS A 119 -8.87 -0.70 18.04
CA LYS A 119 -9.65 -0.16 19.17
C LYS A 119 -11.15 -0.07 18.85
N ALA A 120 -11.50 0.34 17.63
CA ALA A 120 -12.89 0.42 17.18
C ALA A 120 -13.56 -0.96 17.15
N TYR A 121 -12.90 -2.01 16.62
CA TYR A 121 -13.39 -3.39 16.70
C TYR A 121 -13.65 -3.83 18.14
N GLU A 122 -12.71 -3.57 19.04
CA GLU A 122 -12.86 -3.97 20.45
C GLU A 122 -14.01 -3.27 21.14
N ARG A 123 -14.16 -1.97 20.89
CA ARG A 123 -15.29 -1.19 21.37
C ARG A 123 -16.61 -1.74 20.84
N MET A 124 -16.68 -2.06 19.55
CA MET A 124 -17.89 -2.64 18.96
C MET A 124 -18.25 -3.99 19.56
N MET A 125 -17.28 -4.88 19.81
CA MET A 125 -17.52 -6.16 20.50
C MET A 125 -18.04 -5.97 21.94
N ALA A 126 -17.73 -4.85 22.58
CA ALA A 126 -18.24 -4.51 23.90
C ALA A 126 -19.64 -3.87 23.85
N GLU A 127 -19.91 -3.06 22.83
CA GLU A 127 -21.16 -2.29 22.69
C GLU A 127 -22.29 -3.07 21.98
N ASP A 128 -21.98 -4.14 21.23
CA ASP A 128 -22.96 -5.01 20.55
C ASP A 128 -22.78 -6.48 20.98
N PRO A 129 -23.24 -6.86 22.19
CA PRO A 129 -23.10 -8.24 22.70
C PRO A 129 -23.81 -9.28 21.84
N GLU A 130 -24.90 -8.91 21.15
CA GLU A 130 -25.67 -9.80 20.29
C GLU A 130 -24.86 -10.24 19.06
N PHE A 131 -24.05 -9.35 18.48
CA PHE A 131 -23.23 -9.63 17.31
C PHE A 131 -21.74 -9.80 17.62
N ARG A 132 -21.39 -9.89 18.91
CA ARG A 132 -20.00 -9.93 19.39
C ARG A 132 -19.14 -10.96 18.65
N ASP A 133 -19.65 -12.17 18.44
CA ASP A 133 -18.88 -13.26 17.80
C ASP A 133 -18.65 -13.02 16.30
N ASN A 134 -19.62 -12.41 15.63
CA ASN A 134 -19.48 -12.00 14.23
C ASN A 134 -18.44 -10.88 14.11
N ILE A 135 -18.47 -9.91 15.02
CA ILE A 135 -17.49 -8.82 15.08
C ILE A 135 -16.11 -9.36 15.43
N ALA A 136 -16.00 -10.34 16.35
CA ALA A 136 -14.75 -10.98 16.72
C ALA A 136 -14.13 -11.76 15.56
N THR A 137 -14.96 -12.44 14.76
CA THR A 137 -14.51 -13.11 13.53
C THR A 137 -13.94 -12.10 12.54
N ALA A 138 -14.63 -10.99 12.37
CA ALA A 138 -14.23 -9.93 11.46
C ALA A 138 -12.96 -9.21 11.94
N HIS A 139 -12.84 -8.95 13.24
CA HIS A 139 -11.64 -8.41 13.89
C HIS A 139 -10.44 -9.33 13.71
N ARG A 140 -10.62 -10.64 13.91
CA ARG A 140 -9.58 -11.66 13.66
C ARG A 140 -9.10 -11.62 12.21
N ASN A 141 -10.00 -11.49 11.23
CA ASN A 141 -9.63 -11.38 9.81
C ASN A 141 -8.91 -10.06 9.51
N PHE A 142 -9.36 -8.95 10.07
CA PHE A 142 -8.66 -7.67 9.98
C PHE A 142 -7.23 -7.75 10.55
N MET A 143 -7.04 -8.39 11.71
CA MET A 143 -5.72 -8.60 12.30
C MET A 143 -4.84 -9.48 11.40
N LYS A 144 -5.41 -10.54 10.80
CA LYS A 144 -4.70 -11.40 9.83
C LYS A 144 -4.22 -10.60 8.61
N ASP A 145 -5.05 -9.70 8.08
CA ASP A 145 -4.70 -8.83 6.96
C ASP A 145 -3.68 -7.75 7.39
N ALA A 146 -3.82 -7.17 8.59
CA ALA A 146 -2.89 -6.19 9.14
C ALA A 146 -1.46 -6.72 9.21
N VAL A 147 -1.28 -7.94 9.75
CA VAL A 147 0.05 -8.60 9.79
C VAL A 147 0.61 -8.76 8.38
N TYR A 148 -0.20 -9.25 7.44
CA TYR A 148 0.23 -9.48 6.06
C TYR A 148 0.60 -8.17 5.34
N PHE A 149 -0.23 -7.13 5.41
CA PHE A 149 0.06 -5.88 4.73
C PHE A 149 1.22 -5.11 5.36
N LEU A 150 1.38 -5.12 6.68
CA LEU A 150 2.58 -4.56 7.32
C LEU A 150 3.85 -5.26 6.82
N TYR A 151 3.79 -6.59 6.72
CA TYR A 151 4.91 -7.38 6.24
C TYR A 151 5.27 -7.07 4.78
N THR A 152 4.30 -6.99 3.88
CA THR A 152 4.55 -6.70 2.45
C THR A 152 4.84 -5.24 2.14
N HIS A 153 4.81 -4.35 3.13
CA HIS A 153 5.17 -2.92 3.03
C HIS A 153 6.37 -2.55 3.90
N ASN A 154 7.29 -3.50 4.12
CA ASN A 154 8.56 -3.29 4.84
C ASN A 154 8.41 -2.89 6.33
N ARG A 155 7.23 -3.04 6.93
CA ARG A 155 6.96 -2.72 8.34
C ARG A 155 6.99 -3.98 9.21
N ARG A 156 8.07 -4.76 9.08
CA ARG A 156 8.19 -6.11 9.67
C ARG A 156 8.07 -6.12 11.20
N SER A 157 8.73 -5.19 11.89
CA SER A 157 8.66 -5.09 13.36
C SER A 157 7.23 -4.91 13.85
N GLU A 158 6.44 -4.11 13.12
CA GLU A 158 5.03 -3.90 13.43
C GLU A 158 4.19 -5.12 13.06
N ALA A 159 4.48 -5.80 11.95
CA ALA A 159 3.83 -7.07 11.62
C ALA A 159 4.03 -8.09 12.75
N GLU A 160 5.24 -8.20 13.30
CA GLU A 160 5.54 -9.06 14.45
C GLU A 160 4.80 -8.62 15.73
N GLN A 161 4.71 -7.31 15.98
CA GLN A 161 3.93 -6.77 17.09
C GLN A 161 2.44 -7.13 16.98
N TRP A 162 1.83 -6.89 15.81
CA TRP A 162 0.43 -7.19 15.58
C TRP A 162 0.13 -8.69 15.51
N MET A 163 1.10 -9.51 15.08
CA MET A 163 0.97 -10.97 15.14
C MET A 163 0.95 -11.48 16.58
N LYS A 164 1.80 -10.93 17.46
CA LYS A 164 1.76 -11.25 18.90
C LYS A 164 0.40 -10.88 19.50
N TYR A 165 -0.15 -9.73 19.13
CA TYR A 165 -1.48 -9.32 19.56
C TYR A 165 -2.58 -10.28 19.07
N LEU A 166 -2.55 -10.64 17.78
CA LEU A 166 -3.47 -11.61 17.17
C LEU A 166 -3.44 -12.95 17.92
N ILE A 167 -2.25 -13.50 18.20
CA ILE A 167 -2.09 -14.76 18.92
C ILE A 167 -2.61 -14.67 20.35
N ALA A 168 -2.32 -13.56 21.06
CA ALA A 168 -2.79 -13.37 22.42
C ALA A 168 -4.32 -13.23 22.50
N LYS A 169 -4.93 -12.54 21.52
CA LYS A 169 -6.38 -12.30 21.47
C LYS A 169 -7.16 -13.51 20.94
N TYR A 170 -6.59 -14.22 19.97
CA TYR A 170 -7.20 -15.34 19.25
C TYR A 170 -6.21 -16.53 19.18
N PRO A 171 -5.99 -17.25 20.31
CA PRO A 171 -5.02 -18.35 20.37
C PRO A 171 -5.40 -19.55 19.49
N ASP A 172 -6.66 -19.62 19.06
CA ASP A 172 -7.22 -20.59 18.13
C ASP A 172 -7.14 -20.15 16.66
N ALA A 173 -6.61 -18.95 16.37
CA ALA A 173 -6.51 -18.46 15.01
C ALA A 173 -5.58 -19.33 14.16
N THR A 174 -6.06 -19.67 12.96
CA THR A 174 -5.36 -20.51 11.99
C THR A 174 -4.93 -19.69 10.78
N ALA A 175 -3.79 -20.05 10.19
CA ALA A 175 -3.30 -19.41 8.98
C ALA A 175 -4.29 -19.61 7.82
N TYR A 176 -4.80 -20.85 7.70
CA TYR A 176 -5.70 -21.30 6.64
C TYR A 176 -7.10 -21.66 7.16
N ASP A 177 -8.06 -21.71 6.26
CA ASP A 177 -9.43 -22.17 6.54
C ASP A 177 -9.47 -23.67 6.88
N ALA A 178 -10.10 -24.02 8.00
CA ALA A 178 -10.31 -25.40 8.45
C ALA A 178 -11.18 -26.23 7.49
N ARG A 179 -11.82 -25.61 6.49
CA ARG A 179 -12.64 -26.27 5.46
C ARG A 179 -11.82 -26.85 4.30
N ASN A 180 -10.50 -26.67 4.26
CA ASN A 180 -9.65 -27.32 3.25
C ASN A 180 -9.44 -28.81 3.64
N PRO A 181 -10.03 -29.77 2.92
CA PRO A 181 -9.97 -31.18 3.30
C PRO A 181 -8.56 -31.80 3.13
N SER A 182 -7.66 -31.09 2.44
CA SER A 182 -6.32 -31.61 2.10
C SER A 182 -5.22 -31.18 3.06
N LYS A 183 -5.48 -30.21 3.96
CA LYS A 183 -4.48 -29.71 4.92
C LYS A 183 -5.12 -29.47 6.29
N PRO A 184 -4.58 -30.03 7.39
CA PRO A 184 -5.07 -29.68 8.72
C PRO A 184 -4.83 -28.19 8.99
N PRO A 185 -5.74 -27.50 9.70
CA PRO A 185 -5.56 -26.11 10.05
C PRO A 185 -4.26 -25.91 10.86
N GLN A 186 -3.39 -25.04 10.38
CA GLN A 186 -2.15 -24.67 11.07
C GLN A 186 -2.41 -23.45 11.96
N LYS A 187 -2.08 -23.54 13.24
CA LYS A 187 -2.23 -22.40 14.17
C LYS A 187 -1.22 -21.32 13.85
N ILE A 188 -1.66 -20.07 13.89
CA ILE A 188 -0.78 -18.90 13.70
C ILE A 188 0.27 -18.83 14.82
N ALA A 189 -0.08 -19.31 16.03
CA ALA A 189 0.82 -19.36 17.19
C ALA A 189 2.09 -20.21 16.95
N ASP A 190 2.04 -21.16 16.02
CA ASP A 190 3.15 -22.07 15.70
C ASP A 190 4.01 -21.55 14.54
N LEU A 191 3.73 -20.35 14.03
CA LEU A 191 4.38 -19.77 12.86
C LEU A 191 5.21 -18.55 13.22
N THR A 192 6.33 -18.38 12.51
CA THR A 192 6.98 -17.07 12.42
C THR A 192 6.14 -16.14 11.52
N VAL A 193 6.39 -14.82 11.58
CA VAL A 193 5.73 -13.87 10.66
C VAL A 193 6.03 -14.19 9.20
N ASP A 194 7.24 -14.68 8.91
CA ASP A 194 7.64 -15.15 7.58
C ASP A 194 6.79 -16.33 7.14
N ASP A 195 6.72 -17.36 7.99
CA ASP A 195 6.00 -18.59 7.67
C ASP A 195 4.51 -18.33 7.49
N TYR A 196 3.93 -17.45 8.31
CA TYR A 196 2.54 -17.00 8.20
C TYR A 196 2.28 -16.23 6.89
N CYS A 197 3.14 -15.28 6.53
CA CYS A 197 2.94 -14.49 5.32
C CYS A 197 3.14 -15.36 4.06
N VAL A 198 4.18 -16.20 4.02
CA VAL A 198 4.39 -17.14 2.91
C VAL A 198 3.22 -18.11 2.81
N ALA A 199 2.75 -18.64 3.95
CA ALA A 199 1.57 -19.48 4.03
C ALA A 199 0.37 -18.84 3.31
N ARG A 200 0.03 -17.58 3.63
CA ARG A 200 -1.08 -16.84 3.04
C ARG A 200 -1.07 -16.79 1.50
N VAL A 201 0.10 -16.72 0.88
CA VAL A 201 0.22 -16.73 -0.59
C VAL A 201 0.06 -18.13 -1.16
N THR A 202 0.55 -19.12 -0.44
CA THR A 202 0.56 -20.52 -0.88
C THR A 202 -0.69 -21.31 -0.48
N GLU A 203 -1.69 -20.68 0.13
CA GLU A 203 -2.91 -21.34 0.63
C GLU A 203 -3.62 -22.15 -0.47
N ASP A 204 -3.86 -21.52 -1.63
CA ASP A 204 -4.51 -22.13 -2.79
C ASP A 204 -3.53 -22.75 -3.80
N ILE A 205 -2.23 -22.67 -3.50
CA ILE A 205 -1.20 -23.29 -4.31
C ILE A 205 -0.99 -24.70 -3.74
N SER A 206 -1.26 -25.74 -4.53
CA SER A 206 -0.81 -27.06 -4.12
C SER A 206 0.71 -27.00 -3.96
N GLU A 207 1.24 -27.46 -2.83
CA GLU A 207 2.65 -27.32 -2.45
C GLU A 207 3.63 -27.92 -3.48
N THR A 208 3.09 -28.72 -4.42
CA THR A 208 3.82 -29.36 -5.53
C THR A 208 3.61 -28.70 -6.89
N SER A 209 2.80 -27.64 -7.00
CA SER A 209 2.59 -26.91 -8.26
C SER A 209 3.71 -25.92 -8.52
N ARG A 210 4.78 -26.41 -9.15
CA ARG A 210 5.88 -25.59 -9.68
C ARG A 210 5.37 -24.34 -10.40
N THR A 211 4.40 -24.50 -11.30
CA THR A 211 3.87 -23.40 -12.12
C THR A 211 3.23 -22.30 -11.28
N ARG A 212 2.37 -22.66 -10.31
CA ARG A 212 1.69 -21.65 -9.48
C ARG A 212 2.66 -20.92 -8.56
N VAL A 213 3.64 -21.63 -7.99
CA VAL A 213 4.67 -20.99 -7.16
C VAL A 213 5.56 -20.10 -8.01
N GLN A 214 5.95 -20.54 -9.20
CA GLN A 214 6.71 -19.72 -10.14
C GLN A 214 5.97 -18.41 -10.46
N GLN A 215 4.68 -18.50 -10.80
CA GLN A 215 3.83 -17.34 -11.07
C GLN A 215 3.71 -16.40 -9.87
N ALA A 216 3.60 -16.94 -8.64
CA ALA A 216 3.56 -16.13 -7.44
C ALA A 216 4.87 -15.35 -7.24
N VAL A 217 6.02 -16.02 -7.34
CA VAL A 217 7.35 -15.38 -7.22
C VAL A 217 7.53 -14.31 -8.31
N GLU A 218 7.23 -14.62 -9.57
CA GLU A 218 7.30 -13.65 -10.68
C GLU A 218 6.36 -12.46 -10.47
N GLY A 219 5.14 -12.71 -9.99
CA GLY A 219 4.18 -11.64 -9.67
C GLY A 219 4.69 -10.68 -8.60
N PHE A 220 5.29 -11.20 -7.52
CA PHE A 220 5.92 -10.35 -6.50
C PHE A 220 7.14 -9.59 -7.03
N LEU A 221 7.95 -10.19 -7.90
CA LEU A 221 9.05 -9.49 -8.56
C LEU A 221 8.55 -8.36 -9.48
N ILE A 222 7.47 -8.58 -10.24
CA ILE A 222 6.85 -7.55 -11.07
C ILE A 222 6.29 -6.41 -10.20
N ASN A 223 5.61 -6.73 -9.09
CA ASN A 223 5.12 -5.73 -8.15
C ASN A 223 6.25 -4.94 -7.49
N SER A 224 7.39 -5.60 -7.20
CA SER A 224 8.60 -4.93 -6.72
C SER A 224 9.09 -3.89 -7.72
N TYR A 225 9.24 -4.27 -8.99
CA TYR A 225 9.65 -3.37 -10.06
C TYR A 225 8.66 -2.24 -10.30
N TYR A 226 7.36 -2.51 -10.26
CA TYR A 226 6.35 -1.47 -10.37
C TYR A 226 6.46 -0.45 -9.24
N SER A 227 6.54 -0.92 -8.00
CA SER A 227 6.67 -0.06 -6.81
C SER A 227 7.91 0.82 -6.89
N LEU A 228 9.07 0.25 -7.26
CA LEU A 228 10.30 1.01 -7.49
C LEU A 228 10.15 2.04 -8.60
N ALA A 229 9.47 1.70 -9.70
CA ALA A 229 9.25 2.61 -10.83
C ALA A 229 8.41 3.85 -10.42
N ILE A 230 7.43 3.67 -9.54
CA ILE A 230 6.57 4.75 -9.04
C ILE A 230 7.12 5.44 -7.78
N GLY A 231 8.27 5.00 -7.27
CA GLY A 231 8.97 5.59 -6.12
C GLY A 231 8.51 5.10 -4.75
N GLU A 232 7.77 4.00 -4.69
CA GLU A 232 7.38 3.29 -3.46
C GLU A 232 8.49 2.29 -3.09
N ASP A 233 9.65 2.80 -2.70
CA ASP A 233 10.89 2.01 -2.55
C ASP A 233 10.79 0.93 -1.45
N ASP A 234 10.09 1.23 -0.36
CA ASP A 234 9.83 0.28 0.74
C ASP A 234 8.98 -0.90 0.28
N GLU A 235 7.87 -0.62 -0.41
CA GLU A 235 7.00 -1.65 -0.98
C GLU A 235 7.74 -2.46 -2.05
N GLY A 236 8.56 -1.78 -2.87
CA GLY A 236 9.47 -2.41 -3.84
C GLY A 236 10.40 -3.41 -3.18
N THR A 237 11.09 -3.00 -2.12
CA THR A 237 12.03 -3.83 -1.37
C THR A 237 11.33 -5.01 -0.70
N ALA A 238 10.20 -4.79 -0.04
CA ALA A 238 9.45 -5.83 0.64
C ALA A 238 8.94 -6.90 -0.31
N ASN A 239 8.42 -6.53 -1.48
CA ASN A 239 7.96 -7.47 -2.49
C ASN A 239 9.12 -8.34 -3.04
N ALA A 240 10.30 -7.76 -3.28
CA ALA A 240 11.48 -8.53 -3.72
C ALA A 240 11.96 -9.53 -2.65
N LEU A 241 12.07 -9.09 -1.40
CA LEU A 241 12.45 -9.96 -0.28
C LEU A 241 11.42 -11.07 -0.06
N PHE A 242 10.14 -10.77 -0.27
CA PHE A 242 9.09 -11.75 -0.11
C PHE A 242 9.10 -12.80 -1.23
N ALA A 243 9.32 -12.39 -2.48
CA ALA A 243 9.54 -13.31 -3.61
C ALA A 243 10.70 -14.28 -3.32
N GLU A 244 11.82 -13.76 -2.79
CA GLU A 244 12.97 -14.58 -2.40
C GLU A 244 12.61 -15.60 -1.32
N LYS A 245 11.84 -15.21 -0.30
CA LYS A 245 11.41 -16.13 0.76
C LYS A 245 10.47 -17.22 0.26
N ILE A 246 9.53 -16.89 -0.62
CA ILE A 246 8.64 -17.87 -1.26
C ILE A 246 9.48 -18.87 -2.07
N TRP A 247 10.40 -18.36 -2.89
CA TRP A 247 11.32 -19.19 -3.68
C TRP A 247 12.17 -20.11 -2.80
N ALA A 248 12.80 -19.56 -1.76
CA ALA A 248 13.69 -20.30 -0.87
C ALA A 248 12.94 -21.41 -0.11
N ARG A 249 11.73 -21.12 0.38
CA ARG A 249 10.87 -22.11 1.03
C ARG A 249 10.52 -23.25 0.07
N TYR A 250 10.06 -22.93 -1.14
CA TYR A 250 9.70 -23.96 -2.12
C TYR A 250 10.89 -24.83 -2.53
N GLN A 251 12.06 -24.24 -2.75
CA GLN A 251 13.27 -24.99 -3.09
C GLN A 251 13.69 -25.93 -1.95
N LYS A 252 13.55 -25.51 -0.69
CA LYS A 252 13.78 -26.35 0.49
C LYS A 252 12.79 -27.51 0.56
N GLU A 253 11.50 -27.24 0.37
CA GLU A 253 10.44 -28.27 0.42
C GLU A 253 10.54 -29.27 -0.75
N THR A 254 11.06 -28.85 -1.91
CA THR A 254 11.17 -29.68 -3.11
C THR A 254 12.57 -30.22 -3.38
N GLU A 255 13.52 -30.06 -2.46
CA GLU A 255 14.94 -30.41 -2.63
C GLU A 255 15.14 -31.84 -3.16
N LYS A 256 14.40 -32.81 -2.60
CA LYS A 256 14.46 -34.23 -2.99
C LYS A 256 13.97 -34.51 -4.41
N GLN A 257 13.26 -33.57 -5.04
CA GLN A 257 12.70 -33.67 -6.38
C GLN A 257 13.10 -32.48 -7.26
N LYS A 258 14.20 -31.80 -6.94
CA LYS A 258 14.66 -30.57 -7.61
C LYS A 258 14.73 -30.69 -9.13
N GLY A 259 15.19 -31.83 -9.65
CA GLY A 259 15.25 -32.08 -11.09
C GLY A 259 13.90 -32.20 -11.80
N ARG A 260 12.81 -32.47 -11.08
CA ARG A 260 11.46 -32.65 -11.64
C ARG A 260 10.57 -31.42 -11.44
N ILE A 261 10.61 -30.83 -10.25
CA ILE A 261 9.66 -29.79 -9.85
C ILE A 261 10.34 -28.54 -9.26
N GLY A 262 11.66 -28.46 -9.27
CA GLY A 262 12.39 -27.28 -8.79
C GLY A 262 12.08 -26.03 -9.60
N LEU A 263 12.20 -24.87 -8.96
CA LEU A 263 12.11 -23.58 -9.63
C LEU A 263 13.41 -23.23 -10.35
N PRO A 264 13.36 -22.40 -11.40
CA PRO A 264 14.55 -21.76 -11.95
C PRO A 264 15.34 -21.02 -10.85
N PRO A 265 16.66 -20.79 -11.02
CA PRO A 265 17.42 -19.90 -10.16
C PRO A 265 16.73 -18.53 -10.01
N LEU A 266 16.76 -17.96 -8.81
CA LEU A 266 16.07 -16.70 -8.51
C LEU A 266 16.50 -15.56 -9.46
N ASP A 267 17.78 -15.49 -9.84
CA ASP A 267 18.28 -14.48 -10.77
C ASP A 267 17.72 -14.63 -12.19
N GLU A 268 17.38 -15.85 -12.62
CA GLU A 268 16.66 -16.06 -13.89
C GLU A 268 15.24 -15.54 -13.80
N MET A 269 14.56 -15.80 -12.68
CA MET A 269 13.20 -15.31 -12.45
C MET A 269 13.16 -13.78 -12.34
N LYS A 270 14.17 -13.15 -11.72
CA LYS A 270 14.34 -11.69 -11.68
C LYS A 270 14.48 -11.09 -13.08
N ARG A 271 15.27 -11.74 -13.96
CA ARG A 271 15.42 -11.32 -15.36
C ARG A 271 14.13 -11.49 -16.16
N GLU A 272 13.42 -12.59 -15.95
CA GLU A 272 12.14 -12.85 -16.61
C GLU A 272 11.05 -11.86 -16.17
N ALA A 273 10.94 -11.59 -14.87
CA ALA A 273 10.04 -10.56 -14.34
C ALA A 273 10.37 -9.17 -14.90
N LEU A 274 11.66 -8.82 -15.07
CA LEU A 274 12.06 -7.56 -15.67
C LEU A 274 11.67 -7.51 -17.15
N ARG A 275 11.90 -8.59 -17.90
CA ARG A 275 11.48 -8.73 -19.30
C ARG A 275 9.96 -8.56 -19.44
N LEU A 276 9.18 -9.19 -18.57
CA LEU A 276 7.72 -9.07 -18.54
C LEU A 276 7.28 -7.65 -18.19
N PHE A 277 7.94 -7.00 -17.23
CA PHE A 277 7.69 -5.60 -16.91
C PHE A 277 7.92 -4.70 -18.13
N GLU A 278 9.05 -4.86 -18.82
CA GLU A 278 9.42 -4.10 -20.02
C GLU A 278 8.48 -4.34 -21.21
N GLN A 279 7.74 -5.44 -21.24
CA GLN A 279 6.74 -5.73 -22.28
C GLN A 279 5.36 -5.17 -21.99
N ASN A 280 5.01 -4.99 -20.72
CA ASN A 280 3.63 -4.70 -20.31
C ASN A 280 3.45 -3.27 -19.75
N TYR A 281 4.52 -2.55 -19.42
CA TYR A 281 4.44 -1.20 -18.85
C TYR A 281 4.94 -0.13 -19.83
N PRO A 282 4.42 1.12 -19.74
CA PRO A 282 4.83 2.22 -20.60
C PRO A 282 6.35 2.53 -20.54
N PRO A 283 6.98 3.00 -21.64
CA PRO A 283 8.41 3.31 -21.68
C PRO A 283 8.93 4.24 -20.58
N LEU A 284 8.09 5.17 -20.11
CA LEU A 284 8.45 6.07 -19.02
C LEU A 284 8.64 5.35 -17.69
N LEU A 285 7.75 4.42 -17.32
CA LEU A 285 7.91 3.60 -16.11
C LEU A 285 9.13 2.67 -16.24
N MET A 286 9.37 2.13 -17.44
CA MET A 286 10.57 1.32 -17.70
C MET A 286 11.85 2.12 -17.48
N ASN A 287 11.92 3.36 -17.97
CA ASN A 287 13.10 4.22 -17.80
C ASN A 287 13.29 4.63 -16.33
N GLN A 288 12.21 4.93 -15.61
CA GLN A 288 12.24 5.19 -14.17
C GLN A 288 12.79 3.99 -13.41
N LEU A 289 12.28 2.78 -13.69
CA LEU A 289 12.78 1.54 -13.09
C LEU A 289 14.26 1.33 -13.38
N ARG A 290 14.69 1.45 -14.65
CA ARG A 290 16.11 1.26 -15.02
C ARG A 290 17.01 2.25 -14.31
N THR A 291 16.58 3.50 -14.16
CA THR A 291 17.30 4.51 -13.38
C THR A 291 17.44 4.08 -11.92
N ARG A 292 16.35 3.61 -11.30
CA ARG A 292 16.34 3.10 -9.92
C ARG A 292 17.25 1.88 -9.73
N LEU A 293 17.34 1.02 -10.74
CA LEU A 293 18.16 -0.19 -10.73
C LEU A 293 19.61 0.03 -11.20
N GLY A 294 19.99 1.25 -11.63
CA GLY A 294 21.31 1.51 -12.20
C GLY A 294 21.59 0.78 -13.53
N LEU A 295 20.54 0.47 -14.29
CA LEU A 295 20.63 -0.22 -15.58
C LEU A 295 20.74 0.78 -16.75
N PRO A 296 21.44 0.44 -17.84
CA PRO A 296 21.53 1.28 -19.03
C PRO A 296 20.15 1.48 -19.67
N ALA A 297 19.94 2.58 -20.40
CA ALA A 297 18.72 2.83 -21.15
C ALA A 297 18.42 1.69 -22.15
N PRO A 298 17.15 1.41 -22.47
CA PRO A 298 16.80 0.36 -23.43
C PRO A 298 17.46 0.65 -24.79
N ALA A 299 18.13 -0.35 -25.37
CA ALA A 299 18.70 -0.22 -26.70
C ALA A 299 17.57 0.05 -27.71
N GLY A 300 17.54 1.25 -28.29
CA GLY A 300 16.58 1.62 -29.35
C GLY A 300 15.64 2.80 -29.06
N VAL A 301 15.72 3.46 -27.90
CA VAL A 301 14.99 4.73 -27.67
C VAL A 301 15.92 5.91 -27.95
N THR A 302 15.91 6.43 -29.18
CA THR A 302 16.49 7.74 -29.48
C THR A 302 15.71 8.79 -28.69
N THR A 303 16.27 9.27 -27.59
CA THR A 303 15.73 10.41 -26.87
C THR A 303 15.87 11.64 -27.76
N ASN A 304 14.77 12.13 -28.33
CA ASN A 304 14.69 13.48 -28.88
C ASN A 304 14.68 14.49 -27.71
N ALA A 305 15.77 14.54 -26.96
CA ALA A 305 16.09 15.67 -26.09
C ALA A 305 16.88 16.66 -26.95
N PRO A 306 16.47 17.95 -27.06
CA PRO A 306 17.29 18.93 -27.76
C PRO A 306 18.62 19.06 -27.01
N ALA A 307 19.71 18.91 -27.76
CA ALA A 307 21.06 19.01 -27.24
C ALA A 307 21.24 20.35 -26.50
N ALA A 308 21.67 20.28 -25.25
CA ALA A 308 22.13 21.45 -24.52
C ALA A 308 23.33 22.05 -25.29
N ASN A 309 23.17 23.29 -25.76
CA ASN A 309 24.24 24.04 -26.40
C ASN A 309 25.40 24.19 -25.40
N ALA A 310 26.50 23.49 -25.66
CA ALA A 310 27.79 23.79 -25.02
C ALA A 310 28.31 25.14 -25.55
N PRO A 311 28.97 25.97 -24.72
CA PRO A 311 29.50 27.25 -25.16
C PRO A 311 30.68 27.01 -26.10
N SER A 312 30.59 27.55 -27.32
CA SER A 312 31.66 27.47 -28.31
C SER A 312 32.87 28.27 -27.83
N GLY A 313 34.03 27.61 -27.80
CA GLY A 313 35.30 28.15 -27.36
C GLY A 313 35.80 29.29 -28.24
N ALA A 314 36.52 30.21 -27.59
CA ALA A 314 37.23 31.31 -28.19
C ALA A 314 38.21 30.84 -29.29
N ALA A 315 38.00 31.31 -30.51
CA ALA A 315 38.99 31.24 -31.57
C ALA A 315 39.84 32.52 -31.54
N ILE A 316 41.10 32.36 -31.16
CA ILE A 316 42.17 33.33 -31.35
C ILE A 316 42.53 33.31 -32.84
N SER A 317 42.47 34.46 -33.51
CA SER A 317 43.24 34.70 -34.72
C SER A 317 43.86 36.10 -34.66
N GLN A 318 45.20 36.10 -34.55
CA GLN A 318 46.04 37.28 -34.77
C GLN A 318 46.28 37.47 -36.27
N SER A 319 46.29 38.75 -36.66
CA SER A 319 46.99 39.41 -37.78
C SER A 319 46.01 40.24 -38.60
N GLY A 320 46.25 41.51 -38.94
CA GLY A 320 47.35 42.42 -38.67
C GLY A 320 47.06 43.69 -39.47
N GLN A 321 47.31 44.84 -38.83
CA GLN A 321 47.63 46.15 -39.43
C GLN A 321 46.62 46.90 -40.31
N ALA A 322 46.20 48.02 -39.71
CA ALA A 322 46.45 49.39 -40.17
C ALA A 322 45.42 50.13 -41.05
N ALA A 323 45.06 51.29 -40.50
CA ALA A 323 45.00 52.60 -41.17
C ALA A 323 43.62 53.24 -41.43
N THR A 324 43.26 54.10 -40.48
CA THR A 324 42.86 55.53 -40.63
C THR A 324 41.52 55.96 -41.24
N LYS A 325 40.87 56.85 -40.45
CA LYS A 325 40.05 58.05 -40.77
C LYS A 325 38.70 57.73 -41.43
N LYS A 326 37.56 58.22 -40.95
CA LYS A 326 37.24 59.50 -40.31
C LYS A 326 35.97 59.35 -39.47
#